data_AF-A0A0W8CM11-F1
#
_entry.id   AF-A0A0W8CM11-F1
#
_cell.length_a   1.000
_cell.length_b   1.000
_cell.length_c   1.000
_cell.angle_alpha   90.00
_cell.angle_beta   90.00
_cell.angle_gamma   90.00
#
_symmetry.space_group_name_H-M   'P 1'
#
loop_
_entity.id
_entity.type
_entity.pdbx_description
1 polymer ?
#
loop_
_entity_poly.entity_id
_entity_poly.type
_entity_poly.pdbx_seq_one_letter_code
_entity_poly.pdbx_strand_id
1 'polypeptide(L)'
;MQVLKGFIKFGPPNGDDNISATGIPPHVLLSEFRSLKAAFEKQQVDQQNVVNEVVAGVRLALEDAVDIRNTPNSNQIATTVIDCLHREGYVRQRPDEDENYAPGVAPVATTVHQTSNNFSLYTWGGGFHAFPEDVALPEGTTEQAWVFWCCGDPARSLPPFRRLKSVDLREKKHKKRLSDLKFLMGLVEERASALNIDTRTLTTTEEAVEVFRRCEDVLEMPDETKRSKATQ
;
A
#
# COMPACT_ATOMS: atom_id res chain seq x y z
N MET A 1 -83.66 -7.59 46.85
CA MET A 1 -84.45 -7.82 45.61
C MET A 1 -84.03 -6.79 44.59
N GLN A 2 -83.74 -7.23 43.36
CA GLN A 2 -84.10 -6.59 42.07
C GLN A 2 -83.76 -5.08 41.89
N VAL A 3 -83.12 -4.55 40.85
CA VAL A 3 -82.54 -4.94 39.55
C VAL A 3 -81.68 -3.71 39.18
N LEU A 4 -80.67 -3.76 38.33
CA LEU A 4 -80.84 -3.24 36.97
C LEU A 4 -79.68 -3.75 36.12
N LYS A 5 -80.05 -4.68 35.23
CA LYS A 5 -79.31 -5.12 34.07
C LYS A 5 -79.04 -3.91 33.16
N GLY A 6 -77.82 -3.83 32.61
CA GLY A 6 -77.60 -3.13 31.34
C GLY A 6 -76.32 -2.32 31.26
N PHE A 7 -75.16 -2.96 31.15
CA PHE A 7 -73.91 -2.25 30.81
C PHE A 7 -73.01 -2.99 29.83
N ILE A 8 -73.58 -3.81 28.95
CA ILE A 8 -72.78 -4.40 27.86
C ILE A 8 -73.58 -4.34 26.57
N LYS A 9 -73.17 -3.44 25.68
CA LYS A 9 -73.59 -3.42 24.28
C LYS A 9 -72.41 -3.94 23.45
N PHE A 10 -72.51 -5.15 22.92
CA PHE A 10 -71.61 -5.63 21.87
C PHE A 10 -72.12 -5.15 20.52
N GLY A 11 -71.26 -4.53 19.72
CA GLY A 11 -71.53 -4.18 18.32
C GLY A 11 -70.76 -5.10 17.38
N PRO A 12 -71.26 -5.29 16.15
CA PRO A 12 -70.38 -5.36 14.99
C PRO A 12 -70.97 -4.56 13.80
N PRO A 13 -70.25 -4.45 12.68
CA PRO A 13 -68.90 -3.95 12.52
C PRO A 13 -68.87 -2.77 11.51
N ASN A 14 -67.68 -2.18 11.36
CA ASN A 14 -67.23 -1.32 10.26
C ASN A 14 -67.48 0.18 10.36
N GLY A 15 -66.40 0.90 10.05
CA GLY A 15 -66.43 2.26 9.53
C GLY A 15 -66.28 3.32 10.61
N ASP A 16 -65.09 3.89 10.66
CA ASP A 16 -64.84 5.30 10.97
C ASP A 16 -64.74 5.68 12.45
N ASP A 17 -63.50 5.96 12.88
CA ASP A 17 -63.04 6.80 13.99
C ASP A 17 -64.07 7.14 15.08
N ASN A 18 -64.55 6.11 15.77
CA ASN A 18 -65.45 6.28 16.89
C ASN A 18 -64.65 6.34 18.19
N ILE A 19 -64.48 7.56 18.73
CA ILE A 19 -63.82 7.79 20.03
C ILE A 19 -64.77 7.27 21.13
N SER A 20 -64.68 5.97 21.41
CA SER A 20 -65.44 5.33 22.48
C SER A 20 -64.92 5.79 23.83
N ALA A 21 -65.80 6.41 24.64
CA ALA A 21 -65.50 6.74 26.03
C ALA A 21 -65.23 5.45 26.79
N THR A 22 -63.96 5.18 27.07
CA THR A 22 -63.49 3.89 27.60
C THR A 22 -64.04 3.56 28.99
N GLY A 23 -64.64 4.55 29.70
CA GLY A 23 -65.11 4.40 31.08
C GLY A 23 -63.98 4.17 32.09
N ILE A 24 -62.73 4.12 31.62
CA ILE A 24 -61.54 3.86 32.41
C ILE A 24 -61.08 5.19 33.02
N PRO A 25 -60.95 5.28 34.35
CA PRO A 25 -60.43 6.47 35.01
C PRO A 25 -59.04 6.85 34.47
N PRO A 26 -58.74 8.15 34.28
CA PRO A 26 -57.52 8.61 33.61
C PRO A 26 -56.24 8.16 34.32
N HIS A 27 -56.27 7.97 35.65
CA HIS A 27 -55.11 7.51 36.40
C HIS A 27 -54.72 6.04 36.09
N VAL A 28 -55.70 5.19 35.74
CA VAL A 28 -55.47 3.78 35.34
C VAL A 28 -54.82 3.73 33.96
N LEU A 29 -55.32 4.55 33.02
CA LEU A 29 -54.75 4.65 31.68
C LEU A 29 -53.29 5.15 31.74
N LEU A 30 -53.03 6.16 32.57
CA LEU A 30 -51.68 6.69 32.77
C LEU A 30 -50.73 5.68 33.45
N SER A 31 -51.21 4.84 34.36
CA SER A 31 -50.37 3.78 34.94
C SER A 31 -50.02 2.72 33.92
N GLU A 32 -50.95 2.33 33.05
CA GLU A 32 -50.69 1.39 31.96
C GLU A 32 -49.69 1.96 30.96
N PHE A 33 -49.84 3.22 30.56
CA PHE A 33 -48.88 3.89 29.68
C PHE A 33 -47.48 4.00 30.30
N ARG A 34 -47.38 4.28 31.61
CA ARG A 34 -46.10 4.29 32.32
C ARG A 34 -45.46 2.90 32.38
N SER A 35 -46.26 1.87 32.64
CA SER A 35 -45.82 0.48 32.67
C SER A 35 -45.30 0.05 31.29
N LEU A 36 -46.05 0.36 30.23
CA LEU A 36 -45.66 0.07 28.85
C LEU A 36 -44.38 0.81 28.45
N LYS A 37 -44.24 2.07 28.85
CA LYS A 37 -43.01 2.85 28.61
C LYS A 37 -41.80 2.20 29.29
N ALA A 38 -41.94 1.80 30.55
CA ALA A 38 -40.86 1.13 31.28
C ALA A 38 -40.50 -0.23 30.66
N ALA A 39 -41.49 -0.99 30.18
CA ALA A 39 -41.26 -2.25 29.48
C ALA A 39 -40.52 -2.04 28.14
N PHE A 40 -40.86 -0.98 27.40
CA PHE A 40 -40.18 -0.63 26.15
C PHE A 40 -38.72 -0.20 26.37
N GLU A 41 -38.46 0.64 27.36
CA GLU A 41 -37.10 1.05 27.74
C GLU A 41 -36.26 -0.16 28.17
N LYS A 42 -36.84 -1.07 28.96
CA LYS A 42 -36.18 -2.33 29.33
C LYS A 42 -35.88 -3.20 28.11
N GLN A 43 -36.84 -3.38 27.21
CA GLN A 43 -36.66 -4.16 25.98
C GLN A 43 -35.55 -3.57 25.09
N GLN A 44 -35.45 -2.24 25.00
CA GLN A 44 -34.40 -1.57 24.25
C GLN A 44 -33.01 -1.83 24.83
N VAL A 45 -32.89 -1.80 26.16
CA VAL A 45 -31.64 -2.13 26.87
C VAL A 45 -31.27 -3.60 26.66
N ASP A 46 -32.23 -4.51 26.79
CA ASP A 46 -32.01 -5.95 26.57
C ASP A 46 -31.55 -6.22 25.13
N GLN A 47 -32.15 -5.57 24.13
CA GLN A 47 -31.71 -5.66 22.73
C GLN A 47 -30.27 -5.17 22.54
N GLN A 48 -29.90 -4.04 23.15
CA GLN A 48 -28.54 -3.52 23.05
C GLN A 48 -27.52 -4.45 23.72
N ASN A 49 -27.89 -5.07 24.83
CA ASN A 49 -27.05 -6.04 25.54
C ASN A 49 -26.81 -7.31 24.70
N VAL A 50 -27.86 -7.84 24.06
CA VAL A 50 -27.73 -8.99 23.15
C VAL A 50 -26.79 -8.68 21.99
N VAL A 51 -26.88 -7.47 21.40
CA VAL A 51 -25.95 -7.05 20.32
C VAL A 51 -24.50 -7.04 20.82
N ASN A 52 -24.26 -6.47 22.01
CA ASN A 52 -22.92 -6.41 22.58
C ASN A 52 -22.36 -7.81 22.89
N GLU A 53 -23.20 -8.71 23.41
CA GLU A 53 -22.84 -10.08 23.71
C GLU A 53 -22.51 -10.88 22.43
N VAL A 54 -23.33 -10.75 21.38
CA VAL A 54 -23.07 -11.40 20.09
C VAL A 54 -21.77 -10.88 19.46
N VAL A 55 -21.54 -9.57 19.49
CA VAL A 55 -20.29 -8.98 18.96
C VAL A 55 -19.08 -9.46 19.76
N ALA A 56 -19.18 -9.55 21.09
CA ALA A 56 -18.12 -10.09 21.93
C ALA A 56 -17.87 -11.58 21.64
N GLY A 57 -18.93 -12.38 21.50
CA GLY A 57 -18.83 -13.80 21.17
C GLY A 57 -18.22 -14.04 19.78
N VAL A 58 -18.61 -13.26 18.77
CA VAL A 58 -18.02 -13.34 17.42
C VAL A 58 -16.54 -12.96 17.45
N ARG A 59 -16.16 -11.91 18.20
CA ARG A 59 -14.75 -11.53 18.38
C ARG A 59 -13.93 -12.66 19.01
N LEU A 60 -14.41 -13.25 20.10
CA LEU A 60 -13.74 -14.37 20.76
C LEU A 60 -13.64 -15.59 19.84
N ALA A 61 -14.69 -15.91 19.08
CA ALA A 61 -14.66 -17.01 18.12
C ALA A 61 -13.69 -16.76 16.96
N LEU A 62 -13.52 -15.50 16.54
CA LEU A 62 -12.51 -15.10 15.56
C LEU A 62 -11.09 -15.21 16.13
N GLU A 63 -10.87 -14.82 17.38
CA GLU A 63 -9.58 -14.93 18.07
C GLU A 63 -9.19 -16.40 18.29
N ASP A 64 -10.11 -17.24 18.77
CA ASP A 64 -9.89 -18.69 18.94
C ASP A 64 -9.65 -19.39 17.59
N ALA A 65 -10.37 -18.99 16.54
CA ALA A 65 -10.13 -19.51 15.19
C ALA A 65 -8.75 -19.11 14.62
N VAL A 66 -8.19 -17.97 15.03
CA VAL A 66 -6.82 -17.56 14.65
C VAL A 66 -5.80 -18.51 15.28
N ASP A 67 -5.98 -18.86 16.55
CA ASP A 67 -5.10 -19.80 17.26
C ASP A 67 -5.22 -21.23 16.70
N ILE A 68 -6.43 -21.70 16.37
CA ILE A 68 -6.66 -23.06 15.85
C ILE A 68 -6.20 -23.22 14.39
N ARG A 69 -6.42 -22.22 13.53
CA ARG A 69 -6.14 -22.32 12.10
C ARG A 69 -4.72 -21.94 11.72
N ASN A 70 -3.87 -21.57 12.70
CA ASN A 70 -2.51 -21.10 12.46
C ASN A 70 -2.47 -20.04 11.34
N THR A 71 -3.54 -19.25 11.22
CA THR A 71 -3.72 -18.29 10.12
C THR A 71 -3.06 -17.01 10.57
N PRO A 72 -1.89 -16.66 10.02
CA PRO A 72 -1.11 -15.59 10.59
C PRO A 72 -1.82 -14.26 10.34
N ASN A 73 -2.15 -13.57 11.42
CA ASN A 73 -2.66 -12.19 11.38
C ASN A 73 -1.62 -11.31 10.65
N SER A 74 -2.06 -10.37 9.82
CA SER A 74 -1.18 -9.40 9.16
C SER A 74 -0.16 -8.75 10.12
N ASN A 75 -0.58 -8.44 11.35
CA ASN A 75 0.33 -7.90 12.37
C ASN A 75 1.37 -8.93 12.81
N GLN A 76 0.98 -10.21 12.99
CA GLN A 76 1.90 -11.28 13.34
C GLN A 76 2.91 -11.53 12.20
N ILE A 77 2.48 -11.50 10.93
CA ILE A 77 3.37 -11.61 9.77
C ILE A 77 4.37 -10.44 9.78
N ALA A 78 3.89 -9.21 9.96
CA ALA A 78 4.75 -8.04 10.01
C ALA A 78 5.79 -8.14 11.14
N THR A 79 5.38 -8.54 12.35
CA THR A 79 6.31 -8.71 13.48
C THR A 79 7.27 -9.86 13.26
N THR A 80 6.83 -11.02 12.75
CA THR A 80 7.75 -12.15 12.47
C THR A 80 8.77 -11.79 11.41
N VAL A 81 8.38 -11.09 10.34
CA VAL A 81 9.31 -10.63 9.32
C VAL A 81 10.34 -9.67 9.91
N ILE A 82 9.91 -8.70 10.72
CA ILE A 82 10.80 -7.75 11.40
C ILE A 82 11.77 -8.48 12.34
N ASP A 83 11.27 -9.40 13.18
CA ASP A 83 12.07 -10.18 14.11
C ASP A 83 13.11 -11.06 13.39
N CYS A 84 12.72 -11.69 12.27
CA CYS A 84 13.65 -12.45 11.43
C CYS A 84 14.76 -11.55 10.86
N LEU A 85 14.42 -10.36 10.41
CA LEU A 85 15.41 -9.41 9.87
C LEU A 85 16.35 -8.87 10.98
N HIS A 86 15.85 -8.67 12.20
CA HIS A 86 16.68 -8.34 13.37
C HIS A 86 17.63 -9.48 13.74
N ARG A 87 17.13 -10.71 13.78
CA ARG A 87 17.92 -11.90 14.16
C ARG A 87 19.08 -12.16 13.22
N GLU A 88 18.86 -11.96 11.93
CA GLU A 88 19.87 -12.15 10.88
C GLU A 88 20.73 -10.88 10.63
N GLY A 89 20.55 -9.82 11.44
CA GLY A 89 21.38 -8.62 11.40
C GLY A 89 21.13 -7.69 10.21
N TYR A 90 20.02 -7.87 9.48
CA TYR A 90 19.64 -6.99 8.36
C TYR A 90 19.02 -5.67 8.82
N VAL A 91 18.56 -5.57 10.06
CA VAL A 91 18.11 -4.31 10.67
C VAL A 91 19.16 -3.87 11.70
N ARG A 92 19.96 -2.86 11.35
CA ARG A 92 20.74 -2.12 12.35
C ARG A 92 19.76 -1.26 13.14
N GLN A 93 19.64 -1.51 14.44
CA GLN A 93 19.18 -0.46 15.35
C GLN A 93 20.11 0.74 15.11
N ARG A 94 19.52 1.89 14.78
CA ARG A 94 20.25 3.15 14.85
C ARG A 94 20.84 3.18 16.26
N PRO A 95 22.16 3.29 16.46
CA PRO A 95 22.70 3.41 17.80
C PRO A 95 21.94 4.55 18.46
N ASP A 96 21.32 4.26 19.61
CA ASP A 96 20.84 5.32 20.48
C ASP A 96 22.00 6.29 20.66
N GLU A 97 21.76 7.57 20.41
CA GLU A 97 22.76 8.61 20.51
C GLU A 97 23.21 8.71 21.97
N ASP A 98 24.19 7.89 22.36
CA ASP A 98 24.89 8.02 23.61
C ASP A 98 25.69 9.33 23.55
N GLU A 99 25.14 10.37 24.19
CA GLU A 99 25.85 11.59 24.60
C GLU A 99 26.99 11.23 25.56
N ASN A 100 28.10 10.66 25.06
CA ASN A 100 29.43 10.80 25.63
C ASN A 100 30.49 10.08 24.78
N TYR A 101 31.08 10.77 23.80
CA TYR A 101 32.39 10.38 23.30
C TYR A 101 33.30 11.61 23.18
N ALA A 102 34.30 11.65 24.04
CA ALA A 102 35.35 12.66 24.07
C ALA A 102 36.21 12.63 22.78
N PRO A 103 36.79 13.77 22.37
CA PRO A 103 37.44 13.88 21.07
C PRO A 103 38.86 13.32 21.15
N GLY A 104 39.16 12.31 20.33
CA GLY A 104 40.57 11.96 20.13
C GLY A 104 40.90 10.56 19.65
N VAL A 105 40.28 10.04 18.60
CA VAL A 105 40.95 9.11 17.67
C VAL A 105 40.40 9.34 16.27
N ALA A 106 41.29 9.61 15.32
CA ALA A 106 41.00 9.88 13.92
C ALA A 106 40.16 8.75 13.28
N PRO A 107 39.20 9.07 12.38
CA PRO A 107 38.34 8.06 11.80
C PRO A 107 39.15 7.26 10.78
N VAL A 108 39.39 5.98 11.07
CA VAL A 108 39.67 5.02 10.01
C VAL A 108 38.37 4.92 9.23
N ALA A 109 38.36 5.53 8.05
CA ALA A 109 37.28 5.51 7.09
C ALA A 109 37.02 4.08 6.64
N THR A 110 36.26 3.33 7.43
CA THR A 110 35.47 2.23 6.89
C THR A 110 34.35 2.90 6.12
N THR A 111 34.56 3.09 4.82
CA THR A 111 33.56 3.48 3.84
C THR A 111 32.46 2.42 3.80
N VAL A 112 31.58 2.46 4.79
CA VAL A 112 30.27 1.84 4.73
C VAL A 112 29.48 2.72 3.77
N HIS A 113 29.54 2.40 2.47
CA HIS A 113 28.65 2.95 1.47
C HIS A 113 27.22 2.72 1.94
N GLN A 114 26.58 3.77 2.46
CA GLN A 114 25.16 3.77 2.77
C GLN A 114 24.40 3.75 1.45
N THR A 115 24.17 2.56 0.91
CA THR A 115 23.24 2.33 -0.21
C THR A 115 21.81 2.27 0.29
N SER A 116 21.38 3.18 1.16
CA SER A 116 19.96 3.33 1.49
C SER A 116 19.26 4.06 0.34
N ASN A 117 19.15 3.38 -0.80
CA ASN A 117 18.41 3.80 -1.98
C ASN A 117 16.90 3.61 -1.69
N ASN A 118 16.38 4.41 -0.76
CA ASN A 118 14.99 4.40 -0.32
C ASN A 118 14.12 5.10 -1.37
N PHE A 119 13.68 4.35 -2.38
CA PHE A 119 12.73 4.84 -3.38
C PHE A 119 11.30 4.56 -2.94
N SER A 120 10.41 5.49 -3.26
CA SER A 120 8.97 5.33 -3.01
C SER A 120 8.41 4.17 -3.82
N LEU A 121 7.56 3.36 -3.19
CA LEU A 121 6.83 2.28 -3.84
C LEU A 121 5.43 2.77 -4.21
N TYR A 122 5.02 2.55 -5.46
CA TYR A 122 3.73 2.95 -5.99
C TYR A 122 2.77 1.76 -6.08
N THR A 123 1.49 2.02 -5.91
CA THR A 123 0.43 1.00 -6.04
C THR A 123 -0.55 1.43 -7.12
N TRP A 124 -0.60 0.65 -8.21
CA TRP A 124 -1.53 0.85 -9.32
C TRP A 124 -1.69 -0.47 -10.08
N GLY A 125 -2.77 -0.62 -10.84
CA GLY A 125 -3.06 -1.87 -11.57
C GLY A 125 -3.19 -3.13 -10.69
N GLY A 126 -3.41 -2.97 -9.38
CA GLY A 126 -3.46 -4.07 -8.41
C GLY A 126 -2.10 -4.65 -8.00
N GLY A 127 -0.99 -4.01 -8.38
CA GLY A 127 0.38 -4.43 -8.06
C GLY A 127 1.22 -3.35 -7.39
N PHE A 128 2.40 -3.76 -6.93
CA PHE A 128 3.43 -2.85 -6.42
C PHE A 128 4.44 -2.55 -7.53
N HIS A 129 4.73 -1.26 -7.72
CA HIS A 129 5.56 -0.74 -8.80
C HIS A 129 6.62 0.21 -8.25
N ALA A 130 7.83 0.14 -8.82
CA ALA A 130 8.92 1.06 -8.45
C ALA A 130 8.78 2.44 -9.11
N PHE A 131 7.85 2.58 -10.05
CA PHE A 131 7.61 3.80 -10.82
C PHE A 131 6.11 4.15 -10.78
N PRO A 132 5.75 5.45 -10.91
CA PRO A 132 4.37 5.89 -11.01
C PRO A 132 3.74 5.43 -12.34
N GLU A 133 2.40 5.37 -12.38
CA GLU A 133 1.63 4.86 -13.54
C GLU A 133 1.91 5.64 -14.85
N ASP A 134 2.16 6.93 -14.74
CA ASP A 134 2.41 7.84 -15.87
C ASP A 134 3.90 8.09 -16.13
N VAL A 135 4.78 7.14 -15.78
CA VAL A 135 6.21 7.29 -16.06
C VAL A 135 6.48 7.30 -17.57
N ALA A 136 7.17 8.34 -18.03
CA ALA A 136 7.68 8.46 -19.38
C ALA A 136 9.20 8.23 -19.40
N LEU A 137 9.71 7.74 -20.53
CA LEU A 137 11.15 7.64 -20.76
C LEU A 137 11.73 9.04 -20.96
N PRO A 138 12.98 9.30 -20.49
CA PRO A 138 13.62 10.58 -20.71
C PRO A 138 13.76 10.85 -22.20
N GLU A 139 13.38 12.05 -22.61
CA GLU A 139 13.63 12.56 -23.95
C GLU A 139 14.86 13.45 -23.88
N GLY A 140 15.87 13.15 -24.69
CA GLY A 140 17.16 13.81 -24.57
C GLY A 140 18.27 13.09 -25.33
N THR A 141 19.51 13.43 -25.00
CA THR A 141 20.70 12.79 -25.55
C THR A 141 20.94 11.41 -24.95
N THR A 142 21.74 10.59 -25.63
CA THR A 142 22.10 9.25 -25.11
C THR A 142 22.86 9.33 -23.78
N GLU A 143 23.67 10.37 -23.58
CA GLU A 143 24.35 10.66 -22.31
C GLU A 143 23.34 10.92 -21.18
N GLN A 144 22.31 11.75 -21.41
CA GLN A 144 21.27 12.01 -20.42
C GLN A 144 20.50 10.72 -20.09
N ALA A 145 20.18 9.92 -21.12
CA ALA A 145 19.53 8.63 -20.92
C ALA A 145 20.39 7.67 -20.07
N TRP A 146 21.72 7.70 -20.24
CA TRP A 146 22.66 6.94 -19.40
C TRP A 146 22.67 7.40 -17.94
N VAL A 147 22.67 8.72 -17.71
CA VAL A 147 22.58 9.26 -16.35
C VAL A 147 21.29 8.79 -15.66
N PHE A 148 20.14 8.87 -16.34
CA PHE A 148 18.87 8.35 -15.80
C PHE A 148 18.88 6.82 -15.63
N TRP A 149 19.59 6.11 -16.50
CA TRP A 149 19.76 4.66 -16.44
C TRP A 149 20.48 4.21 -15.16
N CYS A 150 21.56 4.93 -14.79
CA CYS A 150 22.39 4.64 -13.61
C CYS A 150 21.83 5.23 -12.32
N CYS A 151 21.46 6.52 -12.33
CA CYS A 151 21.17 7.28 -11.11
C CYS A 151 19.66 7.52 -10.88
N GLY A 152 18.84 7.36 -11.92
CA GLY A 152 17.42 7.71 -11.85
C GLY A 152 17.20 9.22 -11.94
N ASP A 153 16.04 9.67 -11.49
CA ASP A 153 15.68 11.10 -11.48
C ASP A 153 15.55 11.56 -10.01
N PRO A 154 16.53 12.30 -9.45
CA PRO A 154 16.48 12.76 -8.08
C PRO A 154 15.38 13.81 -7.85
N ALA A 155 15.05 14.63 -8.86
CA ALA A 155 14.02 15.66 -8.73
C ALA A 155 12.63 15.05 -8.58
N ARG A 156 12.40 13.92 -9.23
CA ARG A 156 11.15 13.14 -9.13
C ARG A 156 11.25 11.96 -8.18
N SER A 157 12.38 11.82 -7.46
CA SER A 157 12.68 10.69 -6.57
C SER A 157 12.47 9.32 -7.23
N LEU A 158 12.76 9.22 -8.52
CA LEU A 158 12.61 7.99 -9.29
C LEU A 158 13.87 7.12 -9.21
N PRO A 159 13.70 5.79 -9.11
CA PRO A 159 14.84 4.88 -9.13
C PRO A 159 15.56 4.87 -10.49
N PRO A 160 16.79 4.32 -10.53
CA PRO A 160 17.52 4.06 -11.76
C PRO A 160 16.66 3.35 -12.80
N PHE A 161 16.64 3.88 -14.03
CA PHE A 161 15.76 3.42 -15.10
C PHE A 161 16.07 1.99 -15.55
N ARG A 162 17.25 1.45 -15.17
CA ARG A 162 17.55 0.02 -15.32
C ARG A 162 16.58 -0.91 -14.61
N ARG A 163 15.90 -0.43 -13.57
CA ARG A 163 14.85 -1.18 -12.83
C ARG A 163 13.50 -1.13 -13.53
N LEU A 164 13.33 -0.30 -14.55
CA LEU A 164 12.06 -0.10 -15.26
C LEU A 164 11.67 -1.35 -16.06
N LYS A 165 10.44 -1.82 -15.85
CA LYS A 165 9.88 -2.97 -16.56
C LYS A 165 8.89 -2.51 -17.62
N SER A 166 8.65 -3.35 -18.62
CA SER A 166 7.64 -3.07 -19.65
C SER A 166 6.22 -2.98 -19.10
N VAL A 167 5.96 -3.60 -17.94
CA VAL A 167 4.68 -3.48 -17.22
C VAL A 167 4.48 -2.09 -16.63
N ASP A 168 5.57 -1.39 -16.30
CA ASP A 168 5.54 -0.04 -15.70
C ASP A 168 5.18 1.04 -16.73
N LEU A 169 5.15 0.70 -18.01
CA LEU A 169 4.82 1.61 -19.10
C LEU A 169 3.44 1.30 -19.68
N ARG A 170 2.57 2.30 -19.75
CA ARG A 170 1.20 2.13 -20.27
C ARG A 170 1.18 1.98 -21.80
N GLU A 171 1.91 2.84 -22.51
CA GLU A 171 1.87 2.90 -23.98
C GLU A 171 2.81 1.87 -24.65
N LYS A 172 2.33 1.23 -25.73
CA LYS A 172 3.13 0.30 -26.54
C LYS A 172 4.38 0.96 -27.15
N LYS A 173 4.28 2.24 -27.54
CA LYS A 173 5.41 3.02 -28.08
C LYS A 173 6.55 3.12 -27.06
N HIS A 174 6.22 3.44 -25.81
CA HIS A 174 7.21 3.53 -24.74
C HIS A 174 7.82 2.16 -24.42
N LYS A 175 7.05 1.07 -24.48
CA LYS A 175 7.61 -0.29 -24.32
C LYS A 175 8.67 -0.62 -25.36
N LYS A 176 8.44 -0.27 -26.63
CA LYS A 176 9.43 -0.45 -27.70
C LYS A 176 10.68 0.41 -27.45
N ARG A 177 10.50 1.71 -27.16
CA ARG A 177 11.62 2.61 -26.82
C ARG A 177 12.42 2.11 -25.61
N LEU A 178 11.78 1.49 -24.62
CA LEU A 178 12.47 0.87 -23.48
C LEU A 178 13.34 -0.31 -23.93
N SER A 179 12.87 -1.16 -24.83
CA SER A 179 13.70 -2.24 -25.39
C SER A 179 14.93 -1.69 -26.11
N ASP A 180 14.77 -0.65 -26.94
CA ASP A 180 15.87 0.01 -27.65
C ASP A 180 16.86 0.64 -26.65
N LEU A 181 16.34 1.32 -25.63
CA LEU A 181 17.15 1.91 -24.55
C LEU A 181 17.94 0.83 -23.80
N LYS A 182 17.29 -0.27 -23.41
CA LYS A 182 17.96 -1.39 -22.71
C LYS A 182 19.11 -1.96 -23.52
N PHE A 183 18.93 -2.06 -24.84
CA PHE A 183 19.97 -2.53 -25.74
C PHE A 183 21.16 -1.55 -25.75
N LEU A 184 20.91 -0.25 -26.00
CA LEU A 184 21.96 0.77 -26.04
C LEU A 184 22.73 0.87 -24.71
N MET A 185 22.01 0.93 -23.60
CA MET A 185 22.63 1.02 -22.27
C MET A 185 23.37 -0.28 -21.93
N GLY A 186 22.89 -1.44 -22.40
CA GLY A 186 23.58 -2.72 -22.26
C GLY A 186 24.95 -2.75 -22.94
N LEU A 187 25.09 -2.11 -24.11
CA LEU A 187 26.38 -1.98 -24.79
C LEU A 187 27.37 -1.14 -23.97
N VAL A 188 26.90 -0.04 -23.38
CA VAL A 188 27.71 0.81 -22.50
C VAL A 188 28.09 0.05 -21.22
N GLU A 189 27.17 -0.73 -20.64
CA GLU A 189 27.45 -1.58 -19.47
C GLU A 189 28.50 -2.66 -19.76
N GLU A 190 28.44 -3.30 -20.93
CA GLU A 190 29.42 -4.31 -21.35
C GLU A 190 30.81 -3.68 -21.48
N ARG A 191 30.89 -2.49 -22.09
CA ARG A 191 32.14 -1.74 -22.22
C ARG A 191 32.70 -1.30 -20.87
N ALA A 192 31.85 -0.77 -20.00
CA ALA A 192 32.24 -0.40 -18.65
C ALA A 192 32.75 -1.61 -17.85
N SER A 193 32.11 -2.78 -18.04
CA SER A 193 32.56 -4.04 -17.43
C SER A 193 33.94 -4.46 -17.93
N ALA A 194 34.22 -4.29 -19.23
CA ALA A 194 35.55 -4.55 -19.79
C ALA A 194 36.63 -3.61 -19.23
N LEU A 195 36.24 -2.41 -18.78
CA LEU A 195 37.10 -1.46 -18.08
C LEU A 195 37.16 -1.68 -16.55
N ASN A 196 36.52 -2.76 -16.04
CA ASN A 196 36.38 -3.07 -14.61
C ASN A 196 35.62 -2.00 -13.80
N ILE A 197 34.68 -1.30 -14.43
CA ILE A 197 33.82 -0.31 -13.77
C ILE A 197 32.46 -0.95 -13.48
N ASP A 198 32.08 -1.04 -12.20
CA ASP A 198 30.74 -1.46 -11.84
C ASP A 198 29.74 -0.31 -12.01
N THR A 199 28.90 -0.40 -13.03
CA THR A 199 27.88 0.61 -13.31
C THR A 199 26.78 0.67 -12.26
N ARG A 200 26.69 -0.30 -11.33
CA ARG A 200 25.69 -0.32 -10.25
C ARG A 200 26.08 0.54 -9.05
N THR A 201 27.37 0.88 -8.91
CA THR A 201 27.85 1.74 -7.81
C THR A 201 27.77 3.22 -8.16
N LEU A 202 27.43 3.56 -9.42
CA LEU A 202 27.27 4.92 -9.88
C LEU A 202 26.06 5.57 -9.21
N THR A 203 26.32 6.48 -8.28
CA THR A 203 25.28 7.19 -7.52
C THR A 203 25.20 8.67 -7.89
N THR A 204 26.27 9.22 -8.46
CA THR A 204 26.33 10.63 -8.87
C THR A 204 26.21 10.79 -10.38
N THR A 205 25.63 11.91 -10.80
CA THR A 205 25.48 12.26 -12.22
C THR A 205 26.83 12.45 -12.90
N GLU A 206 27.81 13.00 -12.17
CA GLU A 206 29.16 13.28 -12.66
C GLU A 206 29.93 12.00 -13.00
N GLU A 207 29.92 11.02 -12.09
CA GLU A 207 30.54 9.71 -12.34
C GLU A 207 29.89 9.00 -13.52
N ALA A 208 28.55 9.05 -13.63
CA ALA A 208 27.84 8.43 -14.74
C ALA A 208 28.23 9.03 -16.09
N VAL A 209 28.39 10.35 -16.18
CA VAL A 209 28.86 11.05 -17.39
C VAL A 209 30.30 10.66 -17.72
N GLU A 210 31.17 10.55 -16.72
CA GLU A 210 32.57 10.18 -16.92
C GLU A 210 32.72 8.76 -17.48
N VAL A 211 31.89 7.82 -17.01
CA VAL A 211 31.81 6.45 -17.53
C VAL A 211 31.26 6.44 -18.95
N PHE A 212 30.22 7.24 -19.22
CA PHE A 212 29.64 7.34 -20.56
C PHE A 212 30.68 7.77 -21.60
N ARG A 213 31.44 8.85 -21.32
CA ARG A 213 32.48 9.34 -22.24
C ARG A 213 33.58 8.33 -22.50
N ARG A 214 33.90 7.46 -21.53
CA ARG A 214 34.87 6.36 -21.73
C ARG A 214 34.35 5.23 -22.61
N CYS A 215 33.03 5.13 -22.77
CA CYS A 215 32.36 4.05 -23.47
C CYS A 215 31.58 4.53 -24.71
N GLU A 216 31.68 5.82 -25.05
CA GLU A 216 30.97 6.45 -26.16
C GLU A 216 31.34 5.80 -27.50
N ASP A 217 32.55 5.26 -27.60
CA ASP A 217 33.08 4.54 -28.78
C ASP A 217 32.20 3.37 -29.22
N VAL A 218 31.45 2.76 -28.31
CA VAL A 218 30.59 1.61 -28.62
C VAL A 218 29.28 2.02 -29.31
N LEU A 219 28.92 3.30 -29.22
CA LEU A 219 27.72 3.85 -29.84
C LEU A 219 28.00 4.44 -31.22
N GLU A 220 29.27 4.53 -31.63
CA GLU A 220 29.64 4.91 -32.99
C GLU A 220 29.21 3.80 -33.97
N MET A 221 28.22 4.13 -34.81
CA MET A 221 27.78 3.24 -35.88
C MET A 221 28.83 3.19 -36.98
N PRO A 222 29.24 2.01 -37.47
CA PRO A 222 30.09 1.93 -38.65
C PRO A 222 29.37 2.52 -39.88
N ASP A 223 30.07 3.36 -40.64
CA ASP A 223 29.54 4.13 -41.79
C ASP A 223 28.91 3.28 -42.90
N GLU A 224 29.19 1.97 -42.95
CA GLU A 224 28.67 1.09 -44.00
C GLU A 224 27.92 -0.12 -43.44
N THR A 225 26.59 -0.08 -43.57
CA THR A 225 25.79 -1.31 -43.59
C THR A 225 26.02 -2.01 -44.93
N LYS A 226 26.62 -3.20 -44.93
CA LYS A 226 26.77 -4.03 -46.13
C LYS A 226 25.41 -4.24 -46.79
N ARG A 227 25.18 -3.55 -47.92
CA ARG A 227 24.00 -3.70 -48.77
C ARG A 227 23.80 -5.20 -49.05
N SER A 228 22.70 -5.77 -48.59
CA SER A 228 22.32 -7.14 -48.92
C SER A 228 22.20 -7.24 -50.44
N LYS A 229 23.04 -8.06 -51.07
CA LYS A 229 22.93 -8.39 -52.50
C LYS A 229 21.54 -8.99 -52.72
N ALA A 230 20.69 -8.29 -53.46
CA ALA A 230 19.46 -8.86 -54.00
C ALA A 230 19.87 -9.96 -54.98
N THR A 231 19.55 -11.20 -54.64
CA THR A 231 19.68 -12.33 -55.56
C THR A 231 18.75 -12.09 -56.74
N GLN A 232 19.37 -12.02 -57.93
CA GLN A 232 18.70 -11.91 -59.22
C GLN A 232 18.32 -13.31 -59.73
#